data_AF-A0A7S2X229-F1
#
_entry.id   AF-A0A7S2X229-F1
#
_cell.length_a   1.000
_cell.length_b   1.000
_cell.length_c   1.000
_cell.angle_alpha   90.00
_cell.angle_beta   90.00
_cell.angle_gamma   90.00
#
_symmetry.space_group_name_H-M   'P 1'
#
loop_
_entity.id
_entity.type
_entity.pdbx_description
1 polymer ?
#
loop_
_entity_poly.entity_id
_entity_poly.type
_entity_poly.pdbx_seq_one_letter_code
_entity_poly.pdbx_strand_id
1 'polypeptide(L)'
;ARKALPRGAALCALCLVPPSEAAGIVGEGGATLLISRQAREGRAVSAALTLGQRDANFPRDLSEILTRSNAAVTASWDFSDKQQTKEWWRRRLGLDQELSALLRRVEESALGPGAVFLMGEPTAMAAKLSSEVSAACPHGVGEDAASPLSLVLLHARTFGAAAVRDQIAYCLSCDEREGLDLDELASAFVSRSEALPPLRRFKPGPVLLALDGRCQPFPWESLPRLRGQQEVCRVPSLRHVLWWRGRAKRGEGGGEDVDWGSAYFLLNPSGDLVGTQGRFEAWFADLDGWRGHSGEPPTCSDEVERMLRAKDAFVYFGHGTGERYVTRSTVERLDRCPAAFLMGCSSARLAPTAGGQGGGFLLSYLAAGSPLCVGNLWDVTDKDIDRLAKKVLESCVGGGEATRLTASTLEDARRACKLPALTGG
;
A
#
# COMPACT_ATOMS: atom_id res chain seq x y z
N ALA A 1 -11.71 4.87 -20.08
CA ALA A 1 -10.88 4.48 -18.91
C ALA A 1 -11.61 4.63 -17.57
N ARG A 2 -12.10 5.82 -17.17
CA ARG A 2 -12.72 6.08 -15.83
C ARG A 2 -13.81 5.09 -15.38
N LYS A 3 -14.78 4.79 -16.26
CA LYS A 3 -15.86 3.81 -16.00
C LYS A 3 -15.35 2.38 -15.70
N ALA A 4 -14.07 2.12 -15.95
CA ALA A 4 -13.42 0.83 -15.74
C ALA A 4 -12.78 0.67 -14.34
N LEU A 5 -12.77 1.70 -13.49
CA LEU A 5 -12.49 1.53 -12.06
C LEU A 5 -13.74 1.01 -11.29
N PRO A 6 -13.57 0.23 -10.21
CA PRO A 6 -14.66 -0.14 -9.30
C PRO A 6 -15.36 1.12 -8.73
N ARG A 7 -16.64 1.00 -8.36
CA ARG A 7 -17.34 2.11 -7.68
C ARG A 7 -16.70 2.36 -6.32
N GLY A 8 -16.51 3.63 -5.96
CA GLY A 8 -15.88 4.03 -4.70
C GLY A 8 -14.35 3.88 -4.65
N ALA A 9 -13.74 3.18 -5.61
CA ALA A 9 -12.29 3.05 -5.68
C ALA A 9 -11.65 4.23 -6.44
N ALA A 10 -10.47 4.64 -5.99
CA ALA A 10 -9.61 5.59 -6.70
C ALA A 10 -8.28 4.94 -7.07
N LEU A 11 -7.76 5.25 -8.25
CA LEU A 11 -6.39 4.93 -8.66
C LEU A 11 -5.54 6.18 -8.49
N CYS A 12 -4.46 6.08 -7.73
CA CYS A 12 -3.49 7.15 -7.53
C CYS A 12 -2.12 6.70 -8.03
N ALA A 13 -1.61 7.40 -9.03
CA ALA A 13 -0.26 7.21 -9.53
C ALA A 13 0.70 8.21 -8.87
N LEU A 14 1.83 7.72 -8.37
CA LEU A 14 2.89 8.53 -7.78
C LEU A 14 4.16 8.38 -8.60
N CYS A 15 4.76 9.51 -8.97
CA CYS A 15 6.02 9.55 -9.71
C CYS A 15 6.96 10.62 -9.16
N LEU A 16 8.16 10.22 -8.75
CA LEU A 16 9.23 11.13 -8.36
C LEU A 16 10.13 11.46 -9.56
N VAL A 17 10.01 12.70 -10.03
CA VAL A 17 10.77 13.24 -11.16
C VAL A 17 11.99 14.02 -10.63
N PRO A 18 13.23 13.61 -10.92
CA PRO A 18 14.42 14.31 -10.48
C PRO A 18 14.60 15.62 -11.25
N PRO A 19 15.41 16.56 -10.73
CA PRO A 19 15.63 17.86 -11.37
C PRO A 19 16.10 17.75 -12.84
N SER A 20 16.93 16.76 -13.14
CA SER A 20 17.46 16.51 -14.49
C SER A 20 16.38 16.11 -15.51
N GLU A 21 15.27 15.51 -15.04
CA GLU A 21 14.14 15.08 -15.87
C GLU A 21 12.98 16.10 -15.79
N ALA A 22 13.00 17.01 -14.81
CA ALA A 22 11.95 18.00 -14.57
C ALA A 22 12.07 19.24 -15.47
N ALA A 23 13.27 19.51 -16.02
CA ALA A 23 13.55 20.63 -16.93
C ALA A 23 12.72 20.52 -18.22
N GLY A 24 11.48 21.02 -18.18
CA GLY A 24 10.50 20.96 -19.27
C GLY A 24 9.08 20.57 -18.85
N ILE A 25 8.88 20.07 -17.62
CA ILE A 25 7.57 19.63 -17.11
C ILE A 25 7.05 20.59 -16.04
N VAL A 26 7.93 21.05 -15.14
CA VAL A 26 7.63 21.95 -14.02
C VAL A 26 8.86 22.86 -13.88
N GLY A 27 8.68 24.15 -13.60
CA GLY A 27 9.75 25.17 -13.67
C GLY A 27 11.09 24.80 -13.01
N GLU A 28 12.17 25.48 -13.42
CA GLU A 28 13.55 25.12 -13.05
C GLU A 28 13.79 25.02 -11.53
N GLY A 29 14.46 23.94 -11.09
CA GLY A 29 15.30 23.95 -9.89
C GLY A 29 15.14 22.82 -8.87
N GLY A 30 14.11 21.96 -8.94
CA GLY A 30 13.83 20.98 -7.89
C GLY A 30 13.30 19.62 -8.36
N ALA A 31 13.43 18.60 -7.52
CA ALA A 31 12.74 17.34 -7.75
C ALA A 31 11.23 17.58 -7.60
N THR A 32 10.42 16.88 -8.38
CA THR A 32 8.95 17.02 -8.36
C THR A 32 8.32 15.68 -8.02
N LEU A 33 7.40 15.68 -7.05
CA LEU A 33 6.50 14.55 -6.85
C LEU A 33 5.19 14.81 -7.61
N LEU A 34 4.93 13.99 -8.63
CA LEU A 34 3.70 14.01 -9.40
C LEU A 34 2.69 13.04 -8.78
N ILE A 35 1.48 13.54 -8.52
CA ILE A 35 0.33 12.74 -8.10
C ILE A 35 -0.71 12.82 -9.20
N SER A 36 -1.14 11.68 -9.74
CA SER A 36 -2.29 11.61 -10.64
C SER A 36 -3.37 10.75 -10.03
N ARG A 37 -4.52 11.35 -9.72
CA ARG A 37 -5.69 10.67 -9.17
C ARG A 37 -6.74 10.48 -10.25
N GLN A 38 -7.27 9.27 -10.34
CA GLN A 38 -8.42 8.95 -11.16
C GLN A 38 -9.46 8.18 -10.34
N ALA A 39 -10.65 8.75 -10.20
CA ALA A 39 -11.81 8.05 -9.69
C ALA A 39 -12.77 7.69 -10.86
N ARG A 40 -13.78 6.88 -10.55
CA ARG A 40 -14.83 6.56 -11.52
C ARG A 40 -15.68 7.78 -11.86
N GLU A 41 -16.01 8.58 -10.85
CA GLU A 41 -16.80 9.80 -10.96
C GLU A 41 -15.87 11.02 -11.00
N GLY A 42 -16.26 12.05 -11.74
CA GLY A 42 -15.48 13.29 -11.90
C GLY A 42 -14.24 13.19 -12.79
N ARG A 43 -13.47 14.27 -12.83
CA ARG A 43 -12.22 14.37 -13.59
C ARG A 43 -11.02 13.79 -12.88
N ALA A 44 -10.02 13.43 -13.68
CA ALA A 44 -8.71 13.11 -13.14
C ALA A 44 -8.06 14.39 -12.61
N VAL A 45 -7.36 14.28 -11.48
CA VAL A 45 -6.62 15.38 -10.86
C VAL A 45 -5.13 15.07 -11.00
N SER A 46 -4.35 16.05 -11.43
CA SER A 46 -2.89 15.94 -11.47
C SER A 46 -2.29 17.08 -10.66
N ALA A 47 -1.54 16.74 -9.62
CA ALA A 47 -0.81 17.68 -8.78
C ALA A 47 0.70 17.49 -9.00
N ALA A 48 1.38 18.58 -9.30
CA ALA A 48 2.84 18.63 -9.37
C ALA A 48 3.37 19.38 -8.14
N LEU A 49 4.11 18.65 -7.29
CA LEU A 49 4.62 19.14 -6.02
C LEU A 49 6.13 19.34 -6.12
N THR A 50 6.58 20.59 -6.21
CA THR A 50 8.01 20.91 -6.18
C THR A 50 8.56 20.68 -4.78
N LEU A 51 9.53 19.78 -4.67
CA LEU A 51 10.12 19.39 -3.40
C LEU A 51 11.32 20.27 -3.05
N GLY A 52 11.37 20.72 -1.80
CA GLY A 52 12.59 21.27 -1.23
C GLY A 52 13.69 20.19 -1.16
N GLN A 53 14.96 20.61 -1.10
CA GLN A 53 16.11 19.69 -1.11
C GLN A 53 16.02 18.60 -0.03
N ARG A 54 15.57 18.96 1.17
CA ARG A 54 15.38 18.02 2.28
C ARG A 54 14.33 16.96 1.97
N ASP A 55 13.20 17.37 1.39
CA ASP A 55 12.07 16.48 1.11
C ASP A 55 12.37 15.57 -0.07
N ALA A 56 13.05 16.08 -1.11
CA ALA A 56 13.51 15.28 -2.25
C ALA A 56 14.40 14.09 -1.87
N ASN A 57 15.06 14.15 -0.70
CA ASN A 57 15.95 13.11 -0.19
C ASN A 57 15.23 12.00 0.60
N PHE A 58 13.90 12.01 0.73
CA PHE A 58 13.20 10.96 1.48
C PHE A 58 13.54 9.51 1.06
N PRO A 59 13.77 9.17 -0.23
CA PRO A 59 14.17 7.81 -0.60
C PRO A 59 15.54 7.43 -0.05
N ARG A 60 16.46 8.40 0.00
CA ARG A 60 17.80 8.22 0.57
C ARG A 60 17.71 8.05 2.08
N ASP A 61 16.98 8.92 2.76
CA ASP A 61 16.79 8.85 4.22
C ASP A 61 16.20 7.50 4.63
N LEU A 62 15.21 6.99 3.88
CA LEU A 62 14.68 5.65 4.08
C LEU A 62 15.77 4.58 3.93
N SER A 63 16.55 4.64 2.85
CA SER A 63 17.64 3.69 2.61
C SER A 63 18.68 3.69 3.75
N GLU A 64 19.00 4.85 4.32
CA GLU A 64 19.94 4.97 5.45
C GLU A 64 19.37 4.33 6.72
N ILE A 65 18.09 4.57 7.04
CA ILE A 65 17.39 3.94 8.18
C ILE A 65 17.37 2.42 8.02
N LEU A 66 17.01 1.92 6.83
CA LEU A 66 16.93 0.48 6.55
C LEU A 66 18.31 -0.18 6.60
N THR A 67 19.36 0.49 6.11
CA THR A 67 20.74 -0.01 6.22
C THR A 67 21.15 -0.18 7.68
N ARG A 68 20.84 0.80 8.53
CA ARG A 68 21.13 0.74 9.97
C ARG A 68 20.27 -0.31 10.70
N SER A 69 19.04 -0.54 10.24
CA SER A 69 18.14 -1.60 10.72
C SER A 69 18.70 -2.98 10.41
N ASN A 70 19.09 -3.21 9.15
CA ASN A 70 19.68 -4.48 8.70
C ASN A 70 20.96 -4.78 9.48
N ALA A 71 21.86 -3.79 9.62
CA ALA A 71 23.06 -3.93 10.44
C ALA A 71 22.74 -4.28 11.91
N ALA A 72 21.63 -3.80 12.47
CA ALA A 72 21.20 -4.15 13.82
C ALA A 72 20.65 -5.58 13.91
N VAL A 73 20.06 -6.12 12.84
CA VAL A 73 19.60 -7.52 12.75
C VAL A 73 20.77 -8.49 12.63
N THR A 74 21.74 -8.17 11.77
CA THR A 74 22.85 -9.07 11.44
C THR A 74 24.03 -8.98 12.40
N ALA A 75 24.07 -7.99 13.28
CA ALA A 75 25.09 -7.88 14.32
C ALA A 75 25.03 -9.08 15.28
N SER A 76 26.19 -9.47 15.82
CA SER A 76 26.27 -10.54 16.81
C SER A 76 25.79 -10.02 18.17
N TRP A 77 24.65 -10.51 18.63
CA TRP A 77 24.06 -10.16 19.92
C TRP A 77 24.00 -11.37 20.83
N ASP A 78 24.50 -11.22 22.06
CA ASP A 78 24.25 -12.20 23.12
C ASP A 78 22.94 -11.84 23.86
N PHE A 79 21.87 -12.55 23.51
CA PHE A 79 20.56 -12.35 24.16
C PHE A 79 20.46 -12.97 25.56
N SER A 80 21.49 -13.67 26.04
CA SER A 80 21.59 -14.06 27.45
C SER A 80 22.05 -12.88 28.33
N ASP A 81 22.77 -11.92 27.74
CA ASP A 81 23.14 -10.66 28.37
C ASP A 81 21.97 -9.65 28.31
N LYS A 82 21.48 -9.28 29.50
CA LYS A 82 20.41 -8.30 29.67
C LYS A 82 20.78 -6.91 29.14
N GLN A 83 22.05 -6.52 29.19
CA GLN A 83 22.48 -5.20 28.69
C GLN A 83 22.48 -5.17 27.16
N GLN A 84 23.03 -6.20 26.52
CA GLN A 84 22.97 -6.32 25.06
C GLN A 84 21.53 -6.42 24.55
N THR A 85 20.67 -7.18 25.22
CA THR A 85 19.24 -7.24 24.89
C THR A 85 18.57 -5.86 24.99
N LYS A 86 18.85 -5.09 26.05
CA LYS A 86 18.32 -3.72 26.20
C LYS A 86 18.85 -2.77 25.13
N GLU A 87 20.13 -2.85 24.80
CA GLU A 87 20.75 -2.02 23.75
C GLU A 87 20.16 -2.34 22.37
N TRP A 88 19.98 -3.62 22.06
CA TRP A 88 19.30 -4.04 20.82
C TRP A 88 17.91 -3.40 20.70
N TRP A 89 17.09 -3.52 21.74
CA TRP A 89 15.74 -2.94 21.75
C TRP A 89 15.77 -1.41 21.67
N ARG A 90 16.68 -0.75 22.40
CA ARG A 90 16.87 0.70 22.36
C ARG A 90 17.17 1.17 20.93
N ARG A 91 18.11 0.51 20.25
CA ARG A 91 18.49 0.84 18.87
C ARG A 91 17.34 0.63 17.89
N ARG A 92 16.61 -0.48 18.01
CA ARG A 92 15.46 -0.79 17.14
C ARG A 92 14.29 0.17 17.34
N LEU A 93 13.98 0.53 18.58
CA LEU A 93 12.96 1.53 18.90
C LEU A 93 13.35 2.93 18.41
N GLY A 94 14.63 3.30 18.49
CA GLY A 94 15.14 4.54 17.91
C GLY A 94 14.94 4.60 16.40
N LEU A 95 15.30 3.54 15.68
CA LEU A 95 15.09 3.46 14.22
C LEU A 95 13.61 3.49 13.83
N ASP A 96 12.73 2.87 14.61
CA ASP A 96 11.28 2.91 14.41
C ASP A 96 10.71 4.34 14.57
N GLN A 97 11.22 5.09 15.55
CA GLN A 97 10.89 6.51 15.73
C GLN A 97 11.42 7.38 14.58
N GLU A 98 12.65 7.13 14.12
CA GLU A 98 13.24 7.83 12.95
C GLU A 98 12.39 7.59 11.69
N LEU A 99 11.96 6.35 11.43
CA LEU A 99 11.08 6.03 10.31
C LEU A 99 9.70 6.69 10.46
N SER A 100 9.15 6.71 11.67
CA SER A 100 7.89 7.40 11.95
C SER A 100 7.98 8.91 11.70
N ALA A 101 9.12 9.53 12.04
CA ALA A 101 9.37 10.93 11.75
C ALA A 101 9.54 11.18 10.24
N LEU A 102 10.18 10.27 9.51
CA LEU A 102 10.30 10.33 8.06
C LEU A 102 8.93 10.26 7.38
N LEU A 103 8.08 9.29 7.78
CA LEU A 103 6.69 9.15 7.30
C LEU A 103 5.90 10.45 7.48
N ARG A 104 5.95 11.04 8.68
CA ARG A 104 5.28 12.32 8.98
C ARG A 104 5.80 13.45 8.12
N ARG A 105 7.13 13.58 7.96
CA ARG A 105 7.74 14.62 7.12
C ARG A 105 7.32 14.49 5.66
N VAL A 106 7.32 13.27 5.12
CA VAL A 106 6.90 13.03 3.73
C VAL A 106 5.42 13.39 3.55
N GLU A 107 4.55 13.05 4.50
CA GLU A 107 3.14 13.44 4.43
C GLU A 107 2.92 14.95 4.53
N GLU A 108 3.54 15.61 5.51
CA GLU A 108 3.27 17.01 5.82
C GLU A 108 3.99 17.99 4.90
N SER A 109 5.22 17.65 4.46
CA SER A 109 6.08 18.55 3.68
C SER A 109 6.16 18.14 2.21
N ALA A 110 6.50 16.87 1.92
CA ALA A 110 6.70 16.43 0.53
C ALA A 110 5.37 16.28 -0.24
N LEU A 111 4.37 15.65 0.38
CA LEU A 111 3.01 15.57 -0.17
C LEU A 111 2.24 16.86 0.10
N GLY A 112 2.34 17.41 1.31
CA GLY A 112 1.70 18.67 1.71
C GLY A 112 0.23 18.73 1.28
N PRO A 113 -0.19 19.71 0.45
CA PRO A 113 -1.56 19.80 -0.03
C PRO A 113 -2.00 18.57 -0.85
N GLY A 114 -1.09 17.92 -1.56
CA GLY A 114 -1.38 16.74 -2.39
C GLY A 114 -1.74 15.48 -1.61
N ALA A 115 -1.49 15.42 -0.29
CA ALA A 115 -1.83 14.27 0.54
C ALA A 115 -3.33 13.92 0.49
N VAL A 116 -4.22 14.91 0.29
CA VAL A 116 -5.66 14.69 0.16
C VAL A 116 -6.02 13.76 -1.00
N PHE A 117 -5.22 13.76 -2.08
CA PHE A 117 -5.49 12.96 -3.26
C PHE A 117 -5.12 11.48 -3.08
N LEU A 118 -4.53 11.11 -1.96
CA LEU A 118 -4.32 9.71 -1.54
C LEU A 118 -5.48 9.15 -0.69
N MET A 119 -6.49 9.97 -0.38
CA MET A 119 -7.67 9.54 0.39
C MET A 119 -8.74 8.89 -0.50
N GLY A 120 -9.53 7.98 0.04
CA GLY A 120 -10.59 7.25 -0.66
C GLY A 120 -11.80 8.13 -0.98
N GLU A 121 -12.54 7.76 -2.04
CA GLU A 121 -13.82 8.42 -2.31
C GLU A 121 -14.82 8.15 -1.18
N PRO A 122 -15.64 9.13 -0.77
CA PRO A 122 -16.67 8.92 0.23
C PRO A 122 -17.76 8.00 -0.34
N THR A 123 -17.87 6.78 0.19
CA THR A 123 -18.89 5.81 -0.25
C THR A 123 -20.21 5.97 0.48
N ALA A 124 -20.23 6.76 1.55
CA ALA A 124 -21.42 7.16 2.28
C ALA A 124 -21.54 8.69 2.33
N MET A 125 -22.78 9.19 2.35
CA MET A 125 -23.09 10.63 2.46
C MET A 125 -22.54 11.50 1.30
N ALA A 126 -22.23 10.90 0.14
CA ALA A 126 -21.71 11.62 -1.03
C ALA A 126 -22.63 12.77 -1.48
N ALA A 127 -23.95 12.55 -1.52
CA ALA A 127 -24.91 13.59 -1.90
C ALA A 127 -24.88 14.82 -0.97
N LYS A 128 -24.58 14.64 0.32
CA LYS A 128 -24.39 15.76 1.25
C LYS A 128 -23.17 16.58 0.86
N LEU A 129 -22.05 15.94 0.53
CA LEU A 129 -20.84 16.64 0.09
C LEU A 129 -21.09 17.40 -1.21
N SER A 130 -21.74 16.79 -2.19
CA SER A 130 -22.07 17.46 -3.45
C SER A 130 -22.95 18.70 -3.24
N SER A 131 -23.91 18.63 -2.31
CA SER A 131 -24.74 19.79 -1.93
C SER A 131 -23.91 20.90 -1.28
N GLU A 132 -22.98 20.56 -0.39
CA GLU A 132 -22.13 21.55 0.28
C GLU A 132 -21.12 22.20 -0.69
N VAL A 133 -20.57 21.44 -1.64
CA VAL A 133 -19.72 21.99 -2.72
C VAL A 133 -20.54 22.96 -3.58
N SER A 134 -21.76 22.58 -3.96
CA SER A 134 -22.65 23.46 -4.76
C SER A 134 -22.99 24.76 -4.00
N ALA A 135 -23.20 24.67 -2.69
CA ALA A 135 -23.45 25.84 -1.84
C ALA A 135 -22.21 26.71 -1.63
N ALA A 136 -21.01 26.13 -1.65
CA ALA A 136 -19.74 26.86 -1.56
C ALA A 136 -19.36 27.54 -2.90
N CYS A 137 -19.80 26.98 -4.03
CA CYS A 137 -19.52 27.48 -5.37
C CYS A 137 -20.81 27.96 -6.08
N PRO A 138 -21.41 29.10 -5.69
CA PRO A 138 -22.70 29.55 -6.21
C PRO A 138 -22.70 29.91 -7.70
N HIS A 139 -21.55 30.31 -8.25
CA HIS A 139 -21.37 30.56 -9.69
C HIS A 139 -21.22 29.26 -10.50
N GLY A 140 -21.27 28.10 -9.84
CA GLY A 140 -21.09 26.79 -10.43
C GLY A 140 -19.61 26.41 -10.57
N VAL A 141 -19.35 25.12 -10.43
CA VAL A 141 -18.13 24.45 -10.89
C VAL A 141 -18.56 23.40 -11.90
N GLY A 142 -17.73 23.09 -12.90
CA GLY A 142 -18.08 22.04 -13.87
C GLY A 142 -18.45 20.74 -13.16
N GLU A 143 -19.45 20.02 -13.68
CA GLU A 143 -19.95 18.77 -13.05
C GLU A 143 -18.81 17.77 -12.78
N ASP A 144 -17.83 17.73 -13.68
CA ASP A 144 -16.64 16.91 -13.57
C ASP A 144 -15.72 17.27 -12.38
N ALA A 145 -15.73 18.53 -11.91
CA ALA A 145 -14.93 18.98 -10.76
C ALA A 145 -15.62 18.72 -9.40
N ALA A 146 -16.92 18.40 -9.38
CA ALA A 146 -17.66 18.22 -8.14
C ALA A 146 -17.13 17.07 -7.26
N SER A 147 -16.74 15.94 -7.87
CA SER A 147 -16.20 14.79 -7.14
C SER A 147 -14.86 15.11 -6.44
N PRO A 148 -13.82 15.59 -7.15
CA PRO A 148 -12.57 15.93 -6.47
C PRO A 148 -12.72 17.09 -5.47
N LEU A 149 -13.58 18.08 -5.73
CA LEU A 149 -13.88 19.13 -4.74
C LEU A 149 -14.60 18.60 -3.51
N SER A 150 -15.48 17.59 -3.65
CA SER A 150 -16.13 16.93 -2.51
C SER A 150 -15.11 16.25 -1.60
N LEU A 151 -14.06 15.65 -2.18
CA LEU A 151 -12.95 15.07 -1.44
C LEU A 151 -12.15 16.16 -0.70
N VAL A 152 -11.83 17.26 -1.38
CA VAL A 152 -11.13 18.41 -0.77
C VAL A 152 -11.95 18.98 0.39
N LEU A 153 -13.24 19.23 0.19
CA LEU A 153 -14.15 19.72 1.22
C LEU A 153 -14.21 18.78 2.43
N LEU A 154 -14.35 17.47 2.19
CA LEU A 154 -14.42 16.48 3.27
C LEU A 154 -13.20 16.56 4.19
N HIS A 155 -12.02 16.74 3.62
CA HIS A 155 -10.75 16.74 4.34
C HIS A 155 -10.21 18.13 4.72
N ALA A 156 -10.84 19.24 4.28
CA ALA A 156 -10.35 20.60 4.51
C ALA A 156 -10.09 20.90 6.00
N ARG A 157 -10.88 20.36 6.94
CA ARG A 157 -10.64 20.47 8.40
C ARG A 157 -9.29 19.91 8.89
N THR A 158 -8.59 19.14 8.05
CA THR A 158 -7.31 18.50 8.37
C THR A 158 -6.12 19.18 7.68
N PHE A 159 -6.37 20.31 7.02
CA PHE A 159 -5.41 21.13 6.29
C PHE A 159 -5.61 22.61 6.64
N GLY A 160 -4.56 23.42 6.48
CA GLY A 160 -4.69 24.88 6.58
C GLY A 160 -5.28 25.49 5.30
N ALA A 161 -5.85 26.70 5.39
CA ALA A 161 -6.50 27.38 4.27
C ALA A 161 -5.61 27.48 3.01
N ALA A 162 -4.32 27.77 3.16
CA ALA A 162 -3.38 27.82 2.03
C ALA A 162 -3.24 26.46 1.31
N ALA A 163 -3.19 25.35 2.05
CA ALA A 163 -3.14 24.02 1.46
C ALA A 163 -4.47 23.66 0.78
N VAL A 164 -5.60 24.05 1.38
CA VAL A 164 -6.94 23.85 0.79
C VAL A 164 -7.10 24.66 -0.50
N ARG A 165 -6.57 25.89 -0.55
CA ARG A 165 -6.53 26.70 -1.77
C ARG A 165 -5.79 25.98 -2.90
N ASP A 166 -4.60 25.44 -2.62
CA ASP A 166 -3.82 24.70 -3.62
C ASP A 166 -4.56 23.42 -4.06
N GLN A 167 -5.21 22.71 -3.13
CA GLN A 167 -6.04 21.55 -3.42
C GLN A 167 -7.21 21.87 -4.36
N ILE A 168 -7.93 22.96 -4.09
CA ILE A 168 -9.03 23.44 -4.95
C ILE A 168 -8.47 23.79 -6.33
N ALA A 169 -7.35 24.50 -6.39
CA ALA A 169 -6.70 24.84 -7.65
C ALA A 169 -6.45 23.57 -8.48
N TYR A 170 -5.83 22.53 -7.92
CA TYR A 170 -5.59 21.27 -8.63
C TYR A 170 -6.87 20.59 -9.17
N CYS A 171 -8.04 20.84 -8.57
CA CYS A 171 -9.32 20.27 -9.02
C CYS A 171 -9.95 21.04 -10.20
N LEU A 172 -9.57 22.31 -10.39
CA LEU A 172 -10.15 23.22 -11.37
C LEU A 172 -9.24 23.39 -12.60
N SER A 173 -9.85 23.52 -13.77
CA SER A 173 -9.18 23.95 -15.01
C SER A 173 -8.79 25.42 -14.94
N CYS A 174 -7.96 25.89 -15.87
CA CYS A 174 -7.58 27.31 -15.94
C CYS A 174 -8.80 28.22 -16.08
N ASP A 175 -9.73 27.89 -16.98
CA ASP A 175 -10.93 28.66 -17.25
C ASP A 175 -11.87 28.71 -16.03
N GLU A 176 -12.01 27.58 -15.31
CA GLU A 176 -12.84 27.54 -14.08
C GLU A 176 -12.22 28.34 -12.92
N ARG A 177 -10.92 28.65 -12.96
CA ARG A 177 -10.27 29.49 -11.93
C ARG A 177 -10.42 30.98 -12.22
N GLU A 178 -10.74 31.36 -13.45
CA GLU A 178 -10.80 32.75 -13.85
C GLU A 178 -11.94 33.47 -13.10
N GLY A 179 -11.59 34.54 -12.37
CA GLY A 179 -12.55 35.30 -11.57
C GLY A 179 -12.97 34.65 -10.24
N LEU A 180 -12.40 33.49 -9.86
CA LEU A 180 -12.60 32.91 -8.53
C LEU A 180 -11.57 33.43 -7.52
N ASP A 181 -12.04 33.92 -6.38
CA ASP A 181 -11.20 34.10 -5.20
C ASP A 181 -10.99 32.74 -4.52
N LEU A 182 -9.84 32.12 -4.78
CA LEU A 182 -9.50 30.81 -4.23
C LEU A 182 -9.24 30.87 -2.72
N ASP A 183 -8.81 32.01 -2.16
CA ASP A 183 -8.56 32.15 -0.73
C ASP A 183 -9.89 32.25 0.04
N GLU A 184 -10.86 33.00 -0.49
CA GLU A 184 -12.22 33.04 0.04
C GLU A 184 -12.87 31.65 -0.03
N LEU A 185 -12.77 30.98 -1.19
CA LEU A 185 -13.33 29.64 -1.37
C LEU A 185 -12.69 28.60 -0.44
N ALA A 186 -11.37 28.65 -0.26
CA ALA A 186 -10.67 27.78 0.67
C ALA A 186 -11.14 28.00 2.12
N SER A 187 -11.31 29.26 2.53
CA SER A 187 -11.84 29.61 3.86
C SER A 187 -13.27 29.08 4.05
N ALA A 188 -14.11 29.19 3.03
CA ALA A 188 -15.46 28.62 3.03
C ALA A 188 -15.43 27.09 3.13
N PHE A 189 -14.53 26.41 2.41
CA PHE A 189 -14.36 24.96 2.49
C PHE A 189 -13.92 24.50 3.88
N VAL A 190 -12.96 25.20 4.51
CA VAL A 190 -12.53 24.90 5.89
C VAL A 190 -13.71 25.03 6.85
N SER A 191 -14.42 26.16 6.84
CA SER A 191 -15.57 26.41 7.71
C SER A 191 -16.70 25.37 7.53
N ARG A 192 -17.05 25.05 6.27
CA ARG A 192 -18.05 24.01 5.97
C ARG A 192 -17.60 22.63 6.40
N SER A 193 -16.32 22.31 6.22
CA SER A 193 -15.75 21.03 6.64
C SER A 193 -15.85 20.82 8.15
N GLU A 194 -15.67 21.87 8.96
CA GLU A 194 -15.85 21.79 10.42
C GLU A 194 -17.28 21.42 10.82
N ALA A 195 -18.29 21.91 10.08
CA ALA A 195 -19.69 21.59 10.30
C ALA A 195 -20.13 20.19 9.80
N LEU A 196 -19.29 19.52 8.99
CA LEU A 196 -19.58 18.19 8.50
C LEU A 196 -19.43 17.15 9.63
N PRO A 197 -20.20 16.03 9.58
CA PRO A 197 -20.04 14.93 10.53
C PRO A 197 -18.60 14.37 10.58
N PRO A 198 -18.24 13.57 11.61
CA PRO A 198 -16.91 12.96 11.70
C PRO A 198 -16.57 12.11 10.46
N LEU A 199 -15.31 12.17 10.00
CA LEU A 199 -14.81 11.52 8.77
C LEU A 199 -15.24 10.04 8.65
N ARG A 200 -15.20 9.28 9.75
CA ARG A 200 -15.62 7.87 9.80
C ARG A 200 -17.03 7.58 9.29
N ARG A 201 -17.94 8.58 9.29
CA ARG A 201 -19.30 8.43 8.76
C ARG A 201 -19.37 8.38 7.24
N PHE A 202 -18.33 8.88 6.55
CA PHE A 202 -18.30 8.95 5.08
C PHE A 202 -17.77 7.68 4.42
N LYS A 203 -17.21 6.73 5.18
CA LYS A 203 -16.68 5.44 4.73
C LYS A 203 -15.79 5.57 3.48
N PRO A 204 -14.47 5.78 3.65
CA PRO A 204 -13.58 5.92 2.51
C PRO A 204 -13.54 4.62 1.70
N GLY A 205 -13.69 4.72 0.38
CA GLY A 205 -13.48 3.60 -0.53
C GLY A 205 -11.98 3.33 -0.75
N PRO A 206 -11.62 2.19 -1.35
CA PRO A 206 -10.23 1.76 -1.46
C PRO A 206 -9.41 2.62 -2.44
N VAL A 207 -8.10 2.72 -2.17
CA VAL A 207 -7.14 3.43 -3.00
C VAL A 207 -6.13 2.45 -3.58
N LEU A 208 -6.06 2.41 -4.90
CA LEU A 208 -5.08 1.63 -5.67
C LEU A 208 -3.87 2.52 -5.96
N LEU A 209 -2.68 2.15 -5.50
CA LEU A 209 -1.44 2.89 -5.74
C LEU A 209 -0.67 2.30 -6.92
N ALA A 210 -0.45 3.12 -7.95
CA ALA A 210 0.48 2.80 -9.05
C ALA A 210 1.76 3.62 -8.86
N LEU A 211 2.85 2.96 -8.44
CA LEU A 211 4.07 3.65 -8.01
C LEU A 211 5.16 3.51 -9.07
N ASP A 212 5.86 4.61 -9.37
CA ASP A 212 7.13 4.57 -10.10
C ASP A 212 8.22 3.88 -9.25
N GLY A 213 9.28 3.35 -9.89
CA GLY A 213 10.33 2.61 -9.19
C GLY A 213 11.06 3.35 -8.07
N ARG A 214 11.15 4.68 -8.12
CA ARG A 214 11.69 5.53 -7.03
C ARG A 214 10.72 5.67 -5.86
N CYS A 215 9.41 5.60 -6.12
CA CYS A 215 8.36 5.59 -5.09
C CYS A 215 8.13 4.18 -4.51
N GLN A 216 8.44 3.10 -5.23
CA GLN A 216 8.17 1.72 -4.77
C GLN A 216 8.80 1.36 -3.41
N PRO A 217 10.03 1.75 -3.05
CA PRO A 217 10.58 1.37 -1.74
C PRO A 217 9.86 2.03 -0.55
N PHE A 218 9.19 3.15 -0.78
CA PHE A 218 8.60 3.93 0.31
C PHE A 218 7.28 3.31 0.80
N PRO A 219 7.05 3.21 2.12
CA PRO A 219 5.82 2.67 2.71
C PRO A 219 4.66 3.67 2.70
N TRP A 220 4.12 3.97 1.52
CA TRP A 220 3.00 4.92 1.36
C TRP A 220 1.77 4.52 2.18
N GLU A 221 1.50 3.24 2.31
CA GLU A 221 0.37 2.69 3.07
C GLU A 221 0.42 3.04 4.57
N SER A 222 1.58 3.43 5.08
CA SER A 222 1.83 3.69 6.50
C SER A 222 1.95 5.17 6.83
N LEU A 223 1.64 6.04 5.87
CA LEU A 223 1.49 7.48 6.12
C LEU A 223 0.44 7.74 7.21
N PRO A 224 0.66 8.69 8.15
CA PRO A 224 -0.19 8.88 9.31
C PRO A 224 -1.69 9.10 9.03
N ARG A 225 -2.06 9.77 7.93
CA ARG A 225 -3.46 10.01 7.53
C ARG A 225 -4.13 8.78 6.91
N LEU A 226 -3.34 7.88 6.31
CA LEU A 226 -3.85 6.65 5.69
C LEU A 226 -3.98 5.54 6.73
N ARG A 227 -3.03 5.49 7.66
CA ARG A 227 -2.94 4.46 8.71
C ARG A 227 -4.23 4.37 9.53
N GLY A 228 -4.81 3.18 9.59
CA GLY A 228 -6.01 2.84 10.35
C GLY A 228 -7.32 3.44 9.85
N GLN A 229 -7.34 4.14 8.71
CA GLN A 229 -8.53 4.80 8.17
C GLN A 229 -8.76 4.52 6.69
N GLN A 230 -7.70 4.30 5.92
CA GLN A 230 -7.76 4.13 4.48
C GLN A 230 -7.35 2.71 4.07
N GLU A 231 -8.15 2.07 3.24
CA GLU A 231 -7.74 0.86 2.54
C GLU A 231 -6.84 1.22 1.36
N VAL A 232 -5.60 0.75 1.38
CA VAL A 232 -4.60 1.02 0.35
C VAL A 232 -4.02 -0.30 -0.16
N CYS A 233 -3.97 -0.49 -1.47
CA CYS A 233 -3.24 -1.59 -2.09
C CYS A 233 -2.45 -1.11 -3.29
N ARG A 234 -1.32 -1.78 -3.57
CA ARG A 234 -0.50 -1.48 -4.75
C ARG A 234 -1.01 -2.24 -5.96
N VAL A 235 -0.96 -1.58 -7.11
CA VAL A 235 -1.21 -2.19 -8.41
C VAL A 235 -0.05 -1.88 -9.36
N PRO A 236 0.37 -2.82 -10.23
CA PRO A 236 1.44 -2.56 -11.18
C PRO A 236 1.16 -1.39 -12.13
N SER A 237 -0.10 -1.25 -12.57
CA SER A 237 -0.53 -0.17 -13.47
C SER A 237 -2.05 -0.12 -13.62
N LEU A 238 -2.58 0.96 -14.20
CA LEU A 238 -3.98 1.00 -14.66
C LEU A 238 -4.30 -0.18 -15.59
N ARG A 239 -3.37 -0.54 -16.50
CA ARG A 239 -3.56 -1.66 -17.42
C ARG A 239 -3.80 -2.97 -16.68
N HIS A 240 -3.11 -3.20 -15.57
CA HIS A 240 -3.31 -4.38 -14.73
C HIS A 240 -4.73 -4.41 -14.12
N VAL A 241 -5.21 -3.27 -13.62
CA VAL A 241 -6.59 -3.14 -13.09
C VAL A 241 -7.63 -3.41 -14.18
N LEU A 242 -7.44 -2.86 -15.38
CA LEU A 242 -8.34 -3.09 -16.52
C LEU A 242 -8.35 -4.55 -16.96
N TRP A 243 -7.19 -5.21 -16.97
CA TRP A 243 -7.05 -6.61 -17.30
C TRP A 243 -7.82 -7.51 -16.32
N TRP A 244 -7.65 -7.28 -15.01
CA TRP A 244 -8.39 -7.98 -13.96
C TRP A 244 -9.90 -7.81 -14.10
N ARG A 245 -10.37 -6.59 -14.33
CA ARG A 245 -11.80 -6.35 -14.56
C ARG A 245 -12.31 -7.05 -15.81
N GLY A 246 -11.50 -7.13 -16.85
CA GLY A 246 -11.81 -7.89 -18.06
C GLY A 246 -12.03 -9.37 -17.74
N ARG A 247 -11.13 -9.99 -16.96
CA ARG A 247 -11.27 -11.39 -16.49
C ARG A 247 -12.53 -11.59 -15.64
N ALA A 248 -12.77 -10.70 -14.68
CA ALA A 248 -13.95 -10.77 -13.82
C ALA A 248 -15.25 -10.74 -14.64
N LYS A 249 -15.35 -9.88 -15.66
CA LYS A 249 -16.51 -9.83 -16.57
C LYS A 249 -16.72 -11.09 -17.39
N ARG A 250 -15.65 -11.85 -17.69
CA ARG A 250 -15.72 -13.11 -18.43
C ARG A 250 -15.93 -14.32 -17.52
N GLY A 251 -16.00 -14.13 -16.20
CA GLY A 251 -16.04 -15.23 -15.23
C GLY A 251 -14.71 -15.99 -15.11
N GLU A 252 -13.62 -15.41 -15.64
CA GLU A 252 -12.27 -16.01 -15.66
C GLU A 252 -11.39 -15.52 -14.49
N GLY A 253 -11.90 -14.59 -13.68
CA GLY A 253 -11.27 -14.27 -12.39
C GLY A 253 -11.64 -15.39 -11.42
N GLY A 254 -10.65 -16.09 -10.85
CA GLY A 254 -10.89 -16.87 -9.63
C GLY A 254 -11.67 -15.99 -8.67
N GLY A 255 -12.69 -16.59 -8.02
CA GLY A 255 -13.75 -15.87 -7.32
C GLY A 255 -13.25 -14.66 -6.53
N GLU A 256 -14.08 -13.63 -6.44
CA GLU A 256 -13.80 -12.40 -5.66
C GLU A 256 -13.42 -12.69 -4.18
N ASP A 257 -13.53 -13.95 -3.77
CA ASP A 257 -13.09 -14.55 -2.52
C ASP A 257 -12.00 -15.60 -2.77
N VAL A 258 -10.82 -15.38 -2.20
CA VAL A 258 -9.80 -16.42 -2.03
C VAL A 258 -10.33 -17.41 -1.00
N ASP A 259 -10.45 -18.70 -1.34
CA ASP A 259 -10.75 -19.74 -0.37
C ASP A 259 -9.48 -20.06 0.45
N TRP A 260 -9.35 -19.41 1.60
CA TRP A 260 -8.26 -19.65 2.54
C TRP A 260 -8.33 -21.03 3.22
N GLY A 261 -9.40 -21.81 3.06
CA GLY A 261 -9.43 -23.23 3.42
C GLY A 261 -8.65 -24.10 2.44
N SER A 262 -8.52 -23.67 1.18
CA SER A 262 -7.74 -24.35 0.15
C SER A 262 -6.34 -23.76 0.01
N ALA A 263 -5.48 -24.01 1.00
CA ALA A 263 -4.11 -23.47 1.02
C ALA A 263 -3.02 -24.55 0.81
N TYR A 264 -1.90 -24.14 0.20
CA TYR A 264 -0.61 -24.83 0.28
C TYR A 264 0.37 -23.99 1.09
N PHE A 265 1.07 -24.57 2.06
CA PHE A 265 2.06 -23.86 2.85
C PHE A 265 3.47 -24.46 2.77
N LEU A 266 4.47 -23.58 2.89
CA LEU A 266 5.87 -23.95 3.12
C LEU A 266 6.37 -23.18 4.34
N LEU A 267 6.55 -23.89 5.45
CA LEU A 267 6.94 -23.34 6.74
C LEU A 267 8.36 -23.79 7.08
N ASN A 268 9.27 -22.84 7.23
CA ASN A 268 10.68 -23.12 7.56
C ASN A 268 11.34 -24.19 6.65
N PRO A 269 11.27 -24.10 5.32
CA PRO A 269 11.80 -25.15 4.44
C PRO A 269 13.33 -25.30 4.48
N SER A 270 14.05 -24.33 5.07
CA SER A 270 15.50 -24.40 5.32
C SER A 270 15.87 -24.97 6.70
N GLY A 271 14.90 -25.16 7.60
CA GLY A 271 15.10 -25.72 8.92
C GLY A 271 15.65 -24.76 10.00
N ASP A 272 16.07 -23.55 9.64
CA ASP A 272 16.73 -22.60 10.55
C ASP A 272 15.79 -21.62 11.27
N LEU A 273 14.54 -21.46 10.82
CA LEU A 273 13.52 -20.60 11.43
C LEU A 273 12.71 -21.35 12.51
N VAL A 274 13.41 -21.97 13.47
CA VAL A 274 12.80 -22.85 14.50
C VAL A 274 11.71 -22.14 15.31
N GLY A 275 11.90 -20.86 15.64
CA GLY A 275 10.93 -20.07 16.39
C GLY A 275 9.65 -19.76 15.61
N THR A 276 9.74 -19.60 14.29
CA THR A 276 8.59 -19.42 13.41
C THR A 276 7.88 -20.75 13.21
N GLN A 277 8.62 -21.83 12.94
CA GLN A 277 8.05 -23.18 12.83
C GLN A 277 7.22 -23.54 14.08
N GLY A 278 7.80 -23.44 15.28
CA GLY A 278 7.11 -23.78 16.52
C GLY A 278 5.85 -22.93 16.81
N ARG A 279 5.69 -21.77 16.16
CA ARG A 279 4.50 -20.92 16.30
C ARG A 279 3.35 -21.34 15.38
N PHE A 280 3.65 -21.85 14.19
CA PHE A 280 2.66 -22.08 13.14
C PHE A 280 2.41 -23.55 12.84
N GLU A 281 3.37 -24.45 13.06
CA GLU A 281 3.32 -25.85 12.61
C GLU A 281 2.07 -26.59 13.12
N ALA A 282 1.84 -26.60 14.44
CA ALA A 282 0.68 -27.26 15.02
C ALA A 282 -0.64 -26.63 14.55
N TRP A 283 -0.66 -25.32 14.34
CA TRP A 283 -1.86 -24.63 13.87
C TRP A 283 -2.15 -24.92 12.39
N PHE A 284 -1.15 -24.88 11.52
CA PHE A 284 -1.32 -25.20 10.10
C PHE A 284 -1.72 -26.66 9.87
N ALA A 285 -1.27 -27.57 10.74
CA ALA A 285 -1.68 -28.98 10.69
C ALA A 285 -3.14 -29.21 11.12
N ASP A 286 -3.71 -28.31 11.92
CA ASP A 286 -5.10 -28.37 12.42
C ASP A 286 -6.10 -27.71 11.46
N LEU A 287 -5.62 -26.91 10.50
CA LEU A 287 -6.48 -26.24 9.52
C LEU A 287 -6.92 -27.21 8.41
N ASP A 288 -8.23 -27.47 8.36
CA ASP A 288 -8.83 -28.29 7.30
C ASP A 288 -8.54 -27.72 5.90
N GLY A 289 -8.09 -28.59 5.00
CA GLY A 289 -7.81 -28.25 3.60
C GLY A 289 -6.41 -27.68 3.34
N TRP A 290 -5.67 -27.31 4.39
CA TRP A 290 -4.26 -26.93 4.30
C TRP A 290 -3.38 -28.15 4.05
N ARG A 291 -2.39 -28.01 3.17
CA ARG A 291 -1.36 -29.04 2.91
C ARG A 291 -0.01 -28.35 2.77
N GLY A 292 1.08 -28.98 3.19
CA GLY A 292 2.37 -28.30 3.14
C GLY A 292 3.50 -29.06 3.82
N HIS A 293 4.66 -28.39 3.86
CA HIS A 293 5.87 -28.88 4.53
C HIS A 293 6.26 -27.95 5.67
N SER A 294 6.76 -28.54 6.76
CA SER A 294 7.25 -27.84 7.96
C SER A 294 8.66 -28.32 8.29
N GLY A 295 9.62 -27.40 8.36
CA GLY A 295 11.01 -27.72 8.74
C GLY A 295 11.83 -28.42 7.65
N GLU A 296 11.23 -28.69 6.48
CA GLU A 296 11.86 -29.39 5.37
C GLU A 296 11.45 -28.82 4.00
N PRO A 297 12.30 -28.95 2.97
CA PRO A 297 11.95 -28.51 1.63
C PRO A 297 10.92 -29.45 0.97
N PRO A 298 10.21 -29.00 -0.09
CA PRO A 298 9.33 -29.86 -0.86
C PRO A 298 10.02 -31.13 -1.36
N THR A 299 9.29 -32.25 -1.40
CA THR A 299 9.84 -33.57 -1.70
C THR A 299 10.25 -33.75 -3.16
N CYS A 300 9.49 -33.15 -4.08
CA CYS A 300 9.75 -33.17 -5.52
C CYS A 300 9.82 -31.75 -6.08
N SER A 301 10.63 -31.58 -7.14
CA SER A 301 10.95 -30.26 -7.69
C SER A 301 9.76 -29.55 -8.34
N ASP A 302 8.74 -30.30 -8.78
CA ASP A 302 7.52 -29.78 -9.39
C ASP A 302 6.36 -29.64 -8.38
N GLU A 303 6.54 -30.05 -7.12
CA GLU A 303 5.47 -30.05 -6.11
C GLU A 303 4.83 -28.68 -5.97
N VAL A 304 5.65 -27.64 -5.81
CA VAL A 304 5.18 -26.27 -5.62
C VAL A 304 4.41 -25.82 -6.86
N GLU A 305 4.89 -26.12 -8.08
CA GLU A 305 4.16 -25.78 -9.31
C GLU A 305 2.77 -26.44 -9.33
N ARG A 306 2.68 -27.74 -9.05
CA ARG A 306 1.39 -28.45 -9.01
C ARG A 306 0.46 -27.84 -7.97
N MET A 307 0.98 -27.51 -6.80
CA MET A 307 0.19 -26.93 -5.71
C MET A 307 -0.27 -25.51 -6.00
N LEU A 308 0.55 -24.68 -6.67
CA LEU A 308 0.13 -23.36 -7.16
C LEU A 308 -1.04 -23.47 -8.16
N ARG A 309 -1.10 -24.53 -8.97
CA ARG A 309 -2.23 -24.75 -9.89
C ARG A 309 -3.49 -25.25 -9.18
N ALA A 310 -3.32 -26.00 -8.09
CA ALA A 310 -4.41 -26.74 -7.44
C ALA A 310 -5.06 -26.01 -6.25
N LYS A 311 -4.35 -25.07 -5.61
CA LYS A 311 -4.81 -24.36 -4.40
C LYS A 311 -5.18 -22.91 -4.68
N ASP A 312 -5.86 -22.30 -3.73
CA ASP A 312 -6.34 -20.92 -3.81
C ASP A 312 -5.45 -19.95 -3.04
N ALA A 313 -4.75 -20.43 -2.02
CA ALA A 313 -3.72 -19.69 -1.30
C ALA A 313 -2.38 -20.44 -1.29
N PHE A 314 -1.30 -19.68 -1.43
CA PHE A 314 0.08 -20.14 -1.22
C PHE A 314 0.70 -19.33 -0.07
N VAL A 315 1.08 -20.02 1.00
CA VAL A 315 1.56 -19.42 2.25
C VAL A 315 3.01 -19.82 2.49
N TYR A 316 3.93 -18.87 2.40
CA TYR A 316 5.37 -19.11 2.53
C TYR A 316 5.93 -18.40 3.75
N PHE A 317 6.59 -19.13 4.65
CA PHE A 317 7.36 -18.62 5.78
C PHE A 317 8.80 -19.13 5.66
N GLY A 318 9.68 -18.27 5.18
CA GLY A 318 11.06 -18.63 4.87
C GLY A 318 11.88 -17.44 4.41
N HIS A 319 13.11 -17.70 3.97
CA HIS A 319 14.00 -16.64 3.50
C HIS A 319 13.59 -16.09 2.12
N GLY A 320 13.70 -14.78 1.96
CA GLY A 320 13.51 -14.11 0.66
C GLY A 320 12.12 -14.32 0.06
N THR A 321 12.11 -14.61 -1.24
CA THR A 321 10.90 -14.68 -2.08
C THR A 321 10.35 -16.08 -2.28
N GLY A 322 11.06 -17.13 -1.82
CA GLY A 322 10.73 -18.52 -2.12
C GLY A 322 11.19 -19.00 -3.51
N GLU A 323 11.93 -18.18 -4.26
CA GLU A 323 12.44 -18.52 -5.62
C GLU A 323 13.28 -19.79 -5.69
N ARG A 324 13.89 -20.22 -4.57
CA ARG A 324 14.60 -21.49 -4.48
C ARG A 324 13.69 -22.70 -4.72
N TYR A 325 12.39 -22.59 -4.42
CA TYR A 325 11.43 -23.69 -4.49
C TYR A 325 10.53 -23.62 -5.72
N VAL A 326 10.38 -22.45 -6.33
CA VAL A 326 9.65 -22.28 -7.59
C VAL A 326 10.23 -21.10 -8.36
N THR A 327 10.59 -21.33 -9.63
CA THR A 327 11.26 -20.29 -10.44
C THR A 327 10.26 -19.26 -10.96
N ARG A 328 10.75 -18.04 -11.24
CA ARG A 328 9.99 -17.00 -11.93
C ARG A 328 9.36 -17.47 -13.23
N SER A 329 10.15 -18.16 -14.07
CA SER A 329 9.67 -18.68 -15.35
C SER A 329 8.51 -19.67 -15.16
N THR A 330 8.53 -20.47 -14.09
CA THR A 330 7.48 -21.43 -13.77
C THR A 330 6.19 -20.72 -13.38
N VAL A 331 6.28 -19.71 -12.50
CA VAL A 331 5.12 -18.92 -12.08
C VAL A 331 4.51 -18.16 -13.26
N GLU A 332 5.32 -17.51 -14.10
CA GLU A 332 4.84 -16.72 -15.25
C GLU A 332 4.15 -17.57 -16.32
N ARG A 333 4.35 -18.90 -16.35
CA ARG A 333 3.68 -19.85 -17.27
C ARG A 333 2.38 -20.41 -16.70
N LEU A 334 1.96 -20.02 -15.50
CA LEU A 334 0.69 -20.48 -14.94
C LEU A 334 -0.48 -19.75 -15.60
N ASP A 335 -1.54 -20.49 -15.97
CA ASP A 335 -2.80 -19.90 -16.48
C ASP A 335 -3.69 -19.36 -15.36
N ARG A 336 -3.40 -19.79 -14.13
CA ARG A 336 -4.03 -19.41 -12.86
C ARG A 336 -2.97 -19.43 -11.77
N CYS A 337 -2.99 -18.44 -10.89
CA CYS A 337 -2.08 -18.35 -9.76
C CYS A 337 -2.87 -18.11 -8.46
N PRO A 338 -2.51 -18.74 -7.33
CA PRO A 338 -3.22 -18.55 -6.07
C PRO A 338 -2.91 -17.17 -5.48
N ALA A 339 -3.64 -16.76 -4.46
CA ALA A 339 -3.19 -15.67 -3.60
C ALA A 339 -1.84 -16.04 -2.98
N ALA A 340 -0.86 -15.14 -3.04
CA ALA A 340 0.49 -15.39 -2.54
C ALA A 340 0.74 -14.62 -1.25
N PHE A 341 1.04 -15.33 -0.16
CA PHE A 341 1.37 -14.75 1.14
C PHE A 341 2.83 -15.09 1.47
N LEU A 342 3.75 -14.19 1.13
CA LEU A 342 5.20 -14.42 1.16
C LEU A 342 5.85 -13.74 2.37
N MET A 343 5.86 -14.42 3.52
CA MET A 343 6.48 -13.97 4.76
C MET A 343 7.98 -14.28 4.79
N GLY A 344 8.72 -13.58 3.94
CA GLY A 344 10.18 -13.57 3.94
C GLY A 344 10.75 -12.16 3.86
N CYS A 345 12.00 -12.00 4.27
CA CYS A 345 12.71 -10.72 4.21
C CYS A 345 12.76 -10.19 2.78
N SER A 346 12.38 -8.92 2.58
CA SER A 346 12.40 -8.25 1.27
C SER A 346 11.61 -8.97 0.15
N SER A 347 10.61 -9.81 0.49
CA SER A 347 9.84 -10.60 -0.47
C SER A 347 9.02 -9.79 -1.48
N ALA A 348 8.68 -8.55 -1.15
CA ALA A 348 7.98 -7.60 -2.02
C ALA A 348 8.89 -6.49 -2.56
N ARG A 349 10.20 -6.52 -2.28
CA ARG A 349 11.14 -5.53 -2.78
C ARG A 349 11.31 -5.68 -4.29
N LEU A 350 11.19 -4.58 -5.03
CA LEU A 350 11.48 -4.54 -6.45
C LEU A 350 12.94 -4.12 -6.69
N ALA A 351 13.67 -4.90 -7.46
CA ALA A 351 14.99 -4.57 -7.95
C ALA A 351 14.89 -3.52 -9.08
N PRO A 352 15.77 -2.51 -9.15
CA PRO A 352 15.79 -1.57 -10.25
C PRO A 352 15.97 -2.27 -11.61
N THR A 353 15.25 -1.78 -12.62
CA THR A 353 15.35 -2.26 -14.01
C THR A 353 15.67 -1.09 -14.92
N ALA A 354 16.26 -1.33 -16.10
CA ALA A 354 16.56 -0.28 -17.08
C ALA A 354 15.34 0.58 -17.46
N GLY A 355 14.12 0.00 -17.43
CA GLY A 355 12.87 0.72 -17.70
C GLY A 355 12.24 1.45 -16.49
N GLY A 356 12.94 1.54 -15.35
CA GLY A 356 12.53 2.35 -14.19
C GLY A 356 11.34 1.84 -13.36
N GLN A 357 10.61 0.81 -13.79
CA GLN A 357 9.44 0.30 -13.04
C GLN A 357 9.81 -0.68 -11.91
N GLY A 358 10.97 -1.33 -12.03
CA GLY A 358 11.45 -2.34 -11.10
C GLY A 358 10.92 -3.75 -11.41
N GLY A 359 11.68 -4.76 -11.01
CA GLY A 359 11.36 -6.17 -11.20
C GLY A 359 11.44 -6.92 -9.89
N GLY A 360 10.49 -7.81 -9.63
CA GLY A 360 10.48 -8.59 -8.40
C GLY A 360 9.61 -9.83 -8.55
N PHE A 361 9.87 -10.84 -7.73
CA PHE A 361 9.20 -12.14 -7.86
C PHE A 361 7.70 -12.05 -7.68
N LEU A 362 7.24 -11.20 -6.76
CA LEU A 362 5.84 -10.94 -6.49
C LEU A 362 5.07 -10.45 -7.73
N LEU A 363 5.71 -9.70 -8.64
CA LEU A 363 5.12 -9.29 -9.91
C LEU A 363 4.84 -10.48 -10.85
N SER A 364 5.60 -11.56 -10.72
CA SER A 364 5.41 -12.80 -11.49
C SER A 364 4.09 -13.47 -11.13
N TYR A 365 3.75 -13.51 -9.83
CA TYR A 365 2.46 -14.01 -9.34
C TYR A 365 1.32 -13.15 -9.88
N LEU A 366 1.44 -11.81 -9.81
CA LEU A 366 0.41 -10.90 -10.33
C LEU A 366 0.25 -11.05 -11.86
N ALA A 367 1.35 -11.21 -12.60
CA ALA A 367 1.33 -11.43 -14.05
C ALA A 367 0.66 -12.77 -14.42
N ALA A 368 0.85 -13.80 -13.59
CA ALA A 368 0.21 -15.11 -13.72
C ALA A 368 -1.26 -15.14 -13.25
N GLY A 369 -1.81 -14.00 -12.84
CA GLY A 369 -3.20 -13.90 -12.41
C GLY A 369 -3.45 -14.25 -10.94
N SER A 370 -2.49 -13.98 -10.06
CA SER A 370 -2.73 -14.03 -8.61
C SER A 370 -3.64 -12.87 -8.18
N PRO A 371 -4.77 -13.14 -7.49
CA PRO A 371 -5.72 -12.10 -7.10
C PRO A 371 -5.17 -11.14 -6.05
N LEU A 372 -4.20 -11.60 -5.25
CA LEU A 372 -3.60 -10.84 -4.16
C LEU A 372 -2.20 -11.40 -3.89
N CYS A 373 -1.25 -10.50 -3.68
CA CYS A 373 0.07 -10.85 -3.15
C CYS A 373 0.41 -9.99 -1.94
N VAL A 374 0.93 -10.61 -0.89
CA VAL A 374 1.43 -9.95 0.33
C VAL A 374 2.89 -10.32 0.53
N GLY A 375 3.71 -9.33 0.88
CA GLY A 375 5.12 -9.53 1.20
C GLY A 375 5.74 -8.30 1.87
N ASN A 376 7.02 -8.38 2.21
CA ASN A 376 7.75 -7.36 2.95
C ASN A 376 8.62 -6.51 2.03
N LEU A 377 8.59 -5.19 2.18
CA LEU A 377 9.40 -4.26 1.37
C LEU A 377 10.90 -4.31 1.73
N TRP A 378 11.23 -4.72 2.95
CA TRP A 378 12.59 -4.83 3.48
C TRP A 378 12.71 -5.98 4.47
N ASP A 379 13.87 -6.10 5.11
CA ASP A 379 14.17 -7.21 6.03
C ASP A 379 13.50 -6.98 7.38
N VAL A 380 12.80 -8.01 7.86
CA VAL A 380 12.02 -7.99 9.09
C VAL A 380 12.54 -9.05 10.06
N THR A 381 12.19 -8.93 11.34
CA THR A 381 12.59 -9.92 12.36
C THR A 381 11.49 -10.93 12.61
N ASP A 382 11.83 -12.22 12.61
CA ASP A 382 10.94 -13.38 12.74
C ASP A 382 9.84 -13.17 13.79
N LYS A 383 10.21 -12.85 15.04
CA LYS A 383 9.24 -12.76 16.14
C LYS A 383 8.15 -11.70 15.93
N ASP A 384 8.42 -10.62 15.22
CA ASP A 384 7.49 -9.50 15.08
C ASP A 384 6.67 -9.59 13.80
N ILE A 385 7.28 -10.03 12.69
CA ILE A 385 6.54 -10.33 11.47
C ILE A 385 5.55 -11.48 11.68
N ASP A 386 5.93 -12.48 12.48
CA ASP A 386 5.05 -13.60 12.79
C ASP A 386 3.80 -13.18 13.57
N ARG A 387 3.85 -12.10 14.38
CA ARG A 387 2.65 -11.57 15.04
C ARG A 387 1.65 -11.02 14.04
N LEU A 388 2.16 -10.23 13.08
CA LEU A 388 1.36 -9.69 11.99
C LEU A 388 0.81 -10.83 11.13
N ALA A 389 1.67 -11.75 10.70
CA ALA A 389 1.29 -12.85 9.84
C ALA A 389 0.22 -13.74 10.46
N LYS A 390 0.37 -14.08 11.75
CA LYS A 390 -0.65 -14.82 12.50
C LYS A 390 -1.97 -14.06 12.53
N LYS A 391 -1.95 -12.76 12.85
CA LYS A 391 -3.17 -11.94 12.94
C LYS A 391 -3.90 -11.82 11.59
N VAL A 392 -3.15 -11.70 10.49
CA VAL A 392 -3.72 -11.71 9.14
C VAL A 392 -4.38 -13.07 8.85
N LEU A 393 -3.65 -14.17 9.01
CA LEU A 393 -4.13 -15.49 8.66
C LEU A 393 -5.33 -15.92 9.52
N GLU A 394 -5.32 -15.64 10.83
CA GLU A 394 -6.47 -15.88 11.73
C GLU A 394 -7.74 -15.20 11.23
N SER A 395 -7.62 -13.96 10.72
CA SER A 395 -8.74 -13.22 10.17
C SER A 395 -9.25 -13.80 8.85
N CYS A 396 -8.40 -14.53 8.12
CA CYS A 396 -8.75 -15.16 6.85
C CYS A 396 -9.38 -16.55 7.04
N VAL A 397 -8.96 -17.32 8.06
CA VAL A 397 -9.40 -18.72 8.27
C VAL A 397 -10.54 -18.86 9.31
N GLY A 398 -10.83 -17.82 10.10
CA GLY A 398 -11.67 -17.88 11.32
C GLY A 398 -13.19 -17.99 11.17
N GLY A 399 -13.75 -18.27 9.98
CA GLY A 399 -15.17 -18.67 9.79
C GLY A 399 -16.23 -17.54 9.79
N GLY A 400 -16.78 -17.23 8.60
CA GLY A 400 -17.95 -16.36 8.38
C GLY A 400 -17.99 -15.75 6.96
N GLU A 401 -19.08 -15.09 6.56
CA GLU A 401 -19.27 -14.45 5.22
C GLU A 401 -18.23 -13.36 4.84
N ALA A 402 -17.23 -13.10 5.69
CA ALA A 402 -16.20 -12.07 5.48
C ALA A 402 -14.76 -12.60 5.72
N THR A 403 -14.40 -13.72 5.09
CA THR A 403 -13.04 -14.30 5.06
C THR A 403 -12.12 -13.67 4.01
N ARG A 404 -12.34 -12.40 3.63
CA ARG A 404 -11.54 -11.69 2.63
C ARG A 404 -10.29 -11.08 3.27
N LEU A 405 -9.11 -11.40 2.73
CA LEU A 405 -7.91 -10.64 3.01
C LEU A 405 -8.01 -9.28 2.31
N THR A 406 -8.36 -8.26 3.09
CA THR A 406 -8.46 -6.88 2.62
C THR A 406 -7.29 -6.03 3.11
N ALA A 407 -7.12 -4.84 2.54
CA ALA A 407 -6.16 -3.88 3.07
C ALA A 407 -6.49 -3.48 4.52
N SER A 408 -7.76 -3.47 4.92
CA SER A 408 -8.14 -3.19 6.31
C SER A 408 -7.74 -4.33 7.26
N THR A 409 -7.88 -5.60 6.84
CA THR A 409 -7.36 -6.75 7.59
C THR A 409 -5.85 -6.64 7.85
N LEU A 410 -5.08 -6.26 6.83
CA LEU A 410 -3.63 -6.06 6.95
C LEU A 410 -3.31 -4.88 7.88
N GLU A 411 -4.07 -3.79 7.75
CA GLU A 411 -3.90 -2.59 8.58
C GLU A 411 -4.17 -2.86 10.06
N ASP A 412 -5.20 -3.64 10.38
CA ASP A 412 -5.45 -4.08 11.75
C ASP A 412 -4.36 -5.02 12.27
N ALA A 413 -3.82 -5.89 11.42
CA ALA A 413 -2.73 -6.79 11.79
C ALA A 413 -1.40 -6.06 12.06
N ARG A 414 -1.14 -4.93 11.38
CA ARG A 414 0.04 -4.08 11.66
C ARG A 414 0.09 -3.57 13.09
N ARG A 415 -1.06 -3.45 13.77
CA ARG A 415 -1.14 -3.04 15.19
C ARG A 415 -0.59 -4.11 16.15
N ALA A 416 -0.39 -5.35 15.69
CA ALA A 416 0.18 -6.42 16.48
C ALA A 416 1.73 -6.35 16.57
N CYS A 417 2.37 -5.54 15.71
CA CYS A 417 3.82 -5.37 15.72
C CYS A 417 4.28 -4.52 16.90
N LYS A 418 5.41 -4.92 17.51
CA LYS A 418 6.09 -4.11 18.54
C LYS A 418 6.81 -2.90 17.96
N LEU A 419 7.20 -2.97 16.68
CA LEU A 419 7.81 -1.88 15.93
C LEU A 419 6.81 -1.43 14.85
N PRO A 420 5.93 -0.46 15.15
CA PRO A 420 4.81 -0.10 14.29
C PRO A 420 5.21 0.45 12.93
N ALA A 421 6.41 1.00 12.77
CA ALA A 421 6.92 1.52 11.50
C ALA A 421 7.97 0.60 10.89
N LEU A 422 8.88 0.02 11.69
CA LEU A 422 9.99 -0.77 11.15
C LEU A 422 9.57 -2.19 10.75
N THR A 423 8.55 -2.76 11.41
CA THR A 423 7.95 -4.05 11.03
C THR A 423 6.57 -3.85 10.41
N GLY A 424 5.72 -3.03 11.06
CA GLY A 424 4.34 -2.81 10.61
C GLY A 424 4.18 -1.71 9.56
N GLY A 425 5.27 -1.09 9.12
CA GLY A 425 5.29 -0.02 8.13
C GLY A 425 5.06 -0.52 6.71
#